data_AF-A0A0F5IRL3-F1
#
_entry.id   AF-A0A0F5IRL3-F1
#
_cell.length_a   1.000
_cell.length_b   1.000
_cell.length_c   1.000
_cell.angle_alpha   90.00
_cell.angle_beta   90.00
_cell.angle_gamma   90.00
#
_symmetry.space_group_name_H-M   'P 1'
#
loop_
_entity.id
_entity.type
_entity.pdbx_description
1 polymer ?
#
loop_
_entity_poly.entity_id
_entity_poly.type
_entity_poly.pdbx_seq_one_letter_code
_entity_poly.pdbx_strand_id
1 'polypeptide(L)'
;MKLNKLFVTAAITICCSSLCSAQKTLELEDVLSGKLIQTKGVGAMNWLKDGERYSRLEQNKEEGGMDVVAYRAKDNAREVIIPL
;
A
#
# COMPACT_ATOMS: atom_id res chain seq x y z
N MET A 1 43.18 -26.50 10.34
CA MET A 1 42.71 -25.09 10.35
C MET A 1 42.48 -24.45 8.98
N LYS A 2 43.05 -24.94 7.86
CA LYS A 2 42.85 -24.34 6.52
C LYS A 2 41.54 -24.74 5.83
N LEU A 3 41.07 -25.97 6.06
CA LEU A 3 39.88 -26.53 5.40
C LEU A 3 38.56 -25.88 5.89
N ASN A 4 38.42 -25.65 7.20
CA ASN A 4 37.23 -24.99 7.77
C ASN A 4 37.10 -23.54 7.31
N LYS A 5 38.22 -22.84 7.11
CA LYS A 5 38.22 -21.49 6.55
C LYS A 5 37.70 -21.49 5.11
N LEU A 6 38.10 -22.50 4.31
CA LEU A 6 37.67 -22.63 2.92
C LEU A 6 36.16 -22.89 2.80
N PHE A 7 35.60 -23.75 3.67
CA PHE A 7 34.15 -23.99 3.72
C PHE A 7 33.36 -22.74 4.13
N VAL A 8 33.87 -21.98 5.11
CA VAL A 8 33.25 -20.73 5.54
C VAL A 8 33.29 -19.69 4.42
N THR A 9 34.41 -19.55 3.71
CA THR A 9 34.51 -18.62 2.57
C THR A 9 33.57 -19.02 1.43
N ALA A 10 33.46 -20.31 1.11
CA ALA A 10 32.56 -20.80 0.07
C ALA A 10 31.07 -20.55 0.42
N ALA A 11 30.69 -20.74 1.69
CA ALA A 11 29.33 -20.50 2.16
C ALA A 11 28.94 -19.00 2.08
N ILE A 12 29.88 -18.10 2.41
CA ILE A 12 29.65 -16.65 2.32
C ILE A 12 29.45 -16.20 0.87
N THR A 13 30.24 -16.72 -0.07
CA THR A 13 30.12 -16.38 -1.50
C THR A 13 28.81 -16.85 -2.11
N ILE A 14 28.29 -18.01 -1.67
CA ILE A 14 26.99 -18.55 -2.13
C ILE A 14 25.80 -17.74 -1.56
N CYS A 15 25.91 -17.20 -0.35
CA CYS A 15 24.85 -16.37 0.25
C CYS A 15 24.74 -14.96 -0.35
N CYS A 16 25.80 -14.43 -0.96
CA CYS A 16 25.83 -13.03 -1.44
C CYS A 16 25.41 -12.86 -2.91
N SER A 17 25.25 -13.93 -3.69
CA SER A 17 24.98 -13.85 -5.13
C SER A 17 23.50 -13.68 -5.51
N SER A 18 22.57 -13.74 -4.55
CA SER A 18 21.13 -13.76 -4.80
C SER A 18 20.35 -12.50 -4.34
N LEU A 19 21.02 -11.44 -3.89
CA LEU A 19 20.35 -10.37 -3.11
C LEU A 19 19.90 -9.13 -3.90
N CYS A 20 20.05 -9.04 -5.22
CA CYS A 20 19.49 -7.91 -5.97
C CYS A 20 19.18 -8.25 -7.42
N SER A 21 18.00 -8.80 -7.67
CA SER A 21 17.32 -8.67 -8.95
C SER A 21 15.99 -7.98 -8.69
N ALA A 22 15.63 -7.01 -9.53
CA ALA A 22 14.30 -6.40 -9.47
C ALA A 22 13.24 -7.50 -9.63
N GLN A 23 12.27 -7.56 -8.71
CA GLN A 23 11.30 -8.65 -8.64
C GLN A 23 10.36 -8.72 -9.86
N LYS A 24 10.25 -7.64 -10.63
CA LYS A 24 9.40 -7.55 -11.83
C LYS A 24 9.96 -6.49 -12.80
N THR A 25 9.93 -6.78 -14.09
CA THR A 25 10.22 -5.81 -15.16
C THR A 25 9.06 -4.81 -15.29
N LEU A 26 9.36 -3.54 -15.50
CA LEU A 26 8.35 -2.50 -15.71
C LEU A 26 7.84 -2.56 -17.14
N GLU A 27 6.63 -3.10 -17.33
CA GLU A 27 5.98 -3.16 -18.64
C GLU A 27 5.16 -1.90 -18.91
N LEU A 28 5.09 -1.48 -20.18
CA LEU A 28 4.33 -0.30 -20.59
C LEU A 28 2.84 -0.44 -20.28
N GLU A 29 2.29 -1.65 -20.40
CA GLU A 29 0.90 -1.95 -20.05
C GLU A 29 0.58 -1.71 -18.57
N ASP A 30 1.53 -1.97 -17.67
CA ASP A 30 1.36 -1.75 -16.23
C ASP A 30 1.33 -0.24 -15.91
N VAL A 31 2.13 0.55 -16.63
CA VAL A 31 2.14 2.01 -16.53
C VAL A 31 0.82 2.58 -17.04
N LEU A 32 0.38 2.17 -18.23
CA LEU A 32 -0.82 2.70 -18.89
C LEU A 32 -2.13 2.28 -18.21
N SER A 33 -2.18 1.07 -17.64
CA SER A 33 -3.35 0.58 -16.93
C SER A 33 -3.52 1.17 -15.52
N GLY A 34 -2.54 1.96 -15.04
CA GLY A 34 -2.53 2.46 -13.67
C GLY A 34 -2.36 1.36 -12.60
N LYS A 35 -2.03 0.12 -13.01
CA LYS A 35 -1.80 -1.01 -12.11
C LYS A 35 -0.43 -0.98 -11.46
N LEU A 36 0.53 -0.28 -12.08
CA LEU A 36 1.90 -0.20 -11.60
C LEU A 36 2.00 0.43 -10.21
N ILE A 37 1.28 1.53 -10.00
CA ILE A 37 1.20 2.20 -8.70
C ILE A 37 -0.28 2.32 -8.35
N GLN A 38 -0.79 1.31 -7.64
CA GLN A 38 -2.04 1.47 -6.91
C GLN A 38 -1.76 2.34 -5.70
N THR A 39 -1.80 3.65 -5.87
CA THR A 39 -1.98 4.53 -4.72
C THR A 39 -3.33 4.15 -4.14
N LYS A 40 -3.34 3.46 -3.00
CA LYS A 40 -4.52 3.48 -2.12
C LYS A 40 -4.64 4.93 -1.72
N GLY A 41 -5.31 5.71 -2.56
CA GLY A 41 -5.39 7.14 -2.38
C GLY A 41 -5.83 7.34 -0.94
N VAL A 42 -5.13 8.19 -0.23
CA VAL A 42 -5.81 8.97 0.79
C VAL A 42 -6.77 9.81 -0.03
N GLY A 43 -7.90 9.22 -0.45
CA GLY A 43 -8.90 9.90 -1.28
C GLY A 43 -9.20 11.20 -0.57
N ALA A 44 -9.12 12.31 -1.31
CA ALA A 44 -9.07 13.69 -0.79
C ALA A 44 -9.66 13.79 0.63
N MET A 45 -8.77 13.77 1.63
CA MET A 45 -9.18 13.83 3.02
C MET A 45 -9.59 15.26 3.34
N ASN A 46 -10.87 15.45 3.63
CA ASN A 46 -11.41 16.76 3.95
C ASN A 46 -11.80 16.82 5.42
N TRP A 47 -11.29 17.81 6.13
CA TRP A 47 -11.76 18.12 7.48
C TRP A 47 -13.18 18.66 7.43
N LEU A 48 -14.04 18.15 8.31
CA LEU A 48 -15.38 18.68 8.51
C LEU A 48 -15.31 19.96 9.35
N LYS A 49 -16.35 20.79 9.26
CA LYS A 49 -16.41 22.09 9.95
C LYS A 49 -16.36 21.97 11.48
N ASP A 50 -16.69 20.81 12.03
CA ASP A 50 -16.61 20.54 13.46
C ASP A 50 -15.17 20.42 13.98
N GLY A 51 -14.18 20.21 13.09
CA GLY A 51 -12.78 20.03 13.46
C GLY A 51 -12.47 18.71 14.17
N GLU A 52 -13.47 17.84 14.39
CA GLU A 52 -13.32 16.56 15.07
C GLU A 52 -13.31 15.38 14.10
N ARG A 53 -13.87 15.58 12.91
CA ARG A 53 -14.04 14.55 11.90
C ARG A 53 -13.40 14.93 10.57
N TYR A 54 -12.98 13.92 9.81
CA TYR A 54 -12.56 14.06 8.42
C TYR A 54 -13.35 13.08 7.55
N SER A 55 -13.53 13.39 6.27
CA SER A 55 -14.23 12.51 5.31
C SER A 55 -13.30 11.97 4.23
N ARG A 56 -13.60 10.77 3.73
CA ARG A 56 -13.01 10.18 2.52
C ARG A 56 -14.05 9.43 1.70
N LEU A 57 -13.75 9.18 0.44
CA LEU A 57 -14.55 8.31 -0.42
C LEU A 57 -14.19 6.84 -0.16
N GLU A 58 -15.20 5.98 0.02
CA GLU A 58 -15.04 4.53 0.16
C GLU A 58 -15.97 3.79 -0.78
N GLN A 59 -15.55 2.63 -1.26
CA GLN A 59 -16.43 1.80 -2.08
C GLN A 59 -17.59 1.26 -1.24
N ASN A 60 -18.81 1.46 -1.71
CA ASN A 60 -19.99 0.83 -1.11
C ASN A 60 -20.01 -0.65 -1.53
N LYS A 61 -20.00 -1.55 -0.54
CA LYS A 61 -19.92 -3.01 -0.76
C LYS A 61 -21.26 -3.66 -1.09
N GLU A 62 -22.36 -2.99 -0.77
CA GLU A 62 -23.71 -3.53 -0.92
C GLU A 62 -24.31 -3.16 -2.28
N GLU A 63 -24.22 -1.88 -2.65
CA GLU A 63 -24.85 -1.35 -3.87
C GLU A 63 -23.85 -1.13 -5.02
N GLY A 64 -22.55 -1.23 -4.74
CA GLY A 64 -21.50 -0.71 -5.63
C GLY A 64 -21.45 0.82 -5.57
N GLY A 65 -20.53 1.45 -6.30
CA GLY A 65 -20.37 2.92 -6.19
C GLY A 65 -19.49 3.35 -5.02
N MET A 66 -19.67 4.59 -4.54
CA MET A 66 -18.75 5.24 -3.60
C MET A 66 -19.49 6.03 -2.52
N ASP A 67 -19.39 5.63 -1.26
CA ASP A 67 -19.90 6.42 -0.15
C ASP A 67 -18.94 7.56 0.23
N VAL A 68 -19.50 8.66 0.73
CA VAL A 68 -18.75 9.63 1.55
C VAL A 68 -18.83 9.20 3.00
N VAL A 69 -17.66 8.87 3.56
CA VAL A 69 -17.54 8.32 4.92
C VAL A 69 -16.77 9.29 5.79
N ALA A 70 -17.37 9.66 6.93
CA ALA A 70 -16.72 10.42 7.98
C ALA A 70 -16.05 9.50 9.00
N TYR A 71 -14.90 9.95 9.49
CA TYR A 71 -14.15 9.35 10.58
C TYR A 71 -13.91 10.39 11.65
N ARG A 72 -14.18 10.04 12.91
CA ARG A 72 -13.76 10.88 14.04
C ARG A 72 -12.27 10.69 14.31
N ALA A 73 -11.53 11.78 14.37
CA ALA A 73 -10.08 11.75 14.53
C ALA A 73 -9.64 11.13 15.88
N LYS A 74 -10.46 11.28 16.92
CA LYS A 74 -10.16 10.82 18.28
C LYS A 74 -10.12 9.30 18.43
N ASP A 75 -11.09 8.61 17.84
CA ASP A 75 -11.35 7.17 18.08
C ASP A 75 -11.54 6.36 16.78
N ASN A 76 -11.41 7.02 15.62
CA ASN A 76 -11.62 6.45 14.31
C ASN A 76 -13.02 5.87 14.10
N ALA A 77 -14.03 6.35 14.85
CA ALA A 77 -15.42 5.97 14.65
C ALA A 77 -15.86 6.35 13.23
N ARG A 78 -16.41 5.35 12.51
CA ARG A 78 -16.82 5.44 11.10
C ARG A 78 -18.32 5.72 10.99
N GLU A 79 -18.69 6.63 10.10
CA GLU A 79 -20.07 6.98 9.79
C GLU A 79 -20.22 7.25 8.29
N VAL A 80 -21.21 6.65 7.63
CA VAL A 80 -21.57 7.02 6.25
C VAL A 80 -22.42 8.29 6.33
N ILE A 81 -21.93 9.39 5.74
CA ILE A 81 -22.62 10.67 5.78
C ILE A 81 -23.37 10.98 4.48
N ILE A 82 -22.94 10.39 3.35
CA ILE A 82 -23.64 10.45 2.07
C ILE A 82 -23.47 9.09 1.36
N PRO A 83 -24.54 8.32 1.15
CA PRO A 83 -24.51 7.18 0.25
C PRO A 83 -24.59 7.67 -1.20
N LEU A 84 -23.72 7.19 -2.10
CA LEU A 84 -23.77 7.51 -3.54
C LEU A 84 -23.81 6.25 -4.41
#